data_AF-A0AA38FEU6-F1
#
_entry.id   AF-A0AA38FEU6-F1
#
_cell.length_a   1.000
_cell.length_b   1.000
_cell.length_c   1.000
_cell.angle_alpha   90.00
_cell.angle_beta   90.00
_cell.angle_gamma   90.00
#
_symmetry.space_group_name_H-M   'P 1'
#
loop_
_entity.id
_entity.type
_entity.pdbx_description
1 polymer ?
#
loop_
_entity_poly.entity_id
_entity_poly.type
_entity_poly.pdbx_seq_one_letter_code
_entity_poly.pdbx_strand_id
1 'polypeptide(L)' 'MSPFQVLYGTGAELPISAELPALRLARTIEDETFRSSLEKRIMYLEELEEKRVRVVDRITEHQNQVKRLFDKKAKQRKFS' A
#
# COMPACT_ATOMS: atom_id res chain seq x y z
N MET A 1 -13.77 19.70 -12.83
CA MET A 1 -14.50 18.80 -11.90
C MET A 1 -14.62 17.45 -12.55
N SER A 2 -14.23 16.37 -11.86
CA SER A 2 -14.42 15.00 -12.38
C SER A 2 -15.86 14.52 -12.12
N PRO A 3 -16.42 13.61 -12.93
CA PRO A 3 -17.73 13.01 -12.65
C PRO A 3 -17.82 12.40 -11.25
N PHE A 4 -16.71 11.84 -10.75
CA PHE A 4 -16.61 11.30 -9.39
C PHE A 4 -16.83 12.37 -8.31
N GLN A 5 -16.21 13.56 -8.45
CA GLN A 5 -16.37 14.66 -7.50
C GLN A 5 -17.82 15.17 -7.43
N VAL A 6 -18.54 15.16 -8.54
CA VAL A 6 -19.95 15.57 -8.57
C VAL A 6 -20.84 14.55 -7.84
N LEU A 7 -20.54 13.25 -8.00
CA LEU A 7 -21.33 12.18 -7.40
C LEU A 7 -21.07 12.01 -5.90
N TYR A 8 -19.81 12.09 -5.49
CA TYR A 8 -19.39 11.74 -4.13
C TYR A 8 -19.00 12.96 -3.27
N GLY A 9 -18.94 14.16 -3.83
CA GLY A 9 -18.56 15.38 -3.13
C GLY A 9 -17.08 15.44 -2.73
N THR A 10 -16.28 14.45 -3.12
CA THR A 10 -14.86 14.30 -2.76
C THR A 10 -14.01 13.99 -3.99
N GLY A 11 -12.71 14.25 -3.90
CA GLY A 11 -11.74 13.86 -4.92
C GLY A 11 -11.67 12.33 -5.08
N ALA A 12 -11.38 11.86 -6.30
CA ALA A 12 -11.02 10.46 -6.50
C ALA A 12 -9.59 10.25 -6.00
N GLU A 13 -9.41 9.47 -4.95
CA GLU A 13 -8.09 9.03 -4.48
C GLU A 13 -7.75 7.69 -5.14
N LEU A 14 -6.58 7.62 -5.77
CA LEU A 14 -6.09 6.39 -6.36
C LEU A 14 -5.38 5.55 -5.29
N PRO A 15 -5.42 4.21 -5.38
CA PRO A 15 -4.57 3.37 -4.57
C PRO A 15 -3.09 3.74 -4.79
N ILE A 16 -2.28 3.68 -3.72
CA ILE A 16 -0.84 4.02 -3.79
C ILE A 16 -0.12 3.22 -4.90
N SER A 17 -0.51 1.96 -5.10
CA SER A 17 0.04 1.08 -6.15
C SER A 17 -0.18 1.60 -7.58
N ALA A 18 -1.22 2.39 -7.81
CA ALA A 18 -1.52 3.02 -9.09
C ALA A 18 -1.03 4.47 -9.15
N GLU A 19 -1.11 5.21 -8.04
CA GLU A 19 -0.73 6.63 -7.97
C GLU A 19 0.80 6.81 -8.07
N LEU A 20 1.59 6.00 -7.37
CA LEU A 20 3.05 6.16 -7.31
C LEU A 20 3.73 6.03 -8.69
N PRO A 21 3.43 5.00 -9.51
CA PRO A 21 4.00 4.89 -10.85
C PRO A 21 3.58 6.04 -11.76
N ALA A 22 2.32 6.48 -11.68
CA ALA A 22 1.81 7.60 -12.47
C ALA A 22 2.52 8.92 -12.10
N LEU A 23 2.70 9.20 -10.81
CA LEU A 23 3.42 10.40 -10.35
C LEU A 23 4.91 10.36 -10.72
N ARG A 24 5.55 9.19 -10.64
CA ARG A 24 6.94 9.02 -11.07
C ARG A 24 7.12 9.29 -12.56
N LEU A 25 6.17 8.85 -13.39
CA LEU A 25 6.14 9.16 -14.82
C LEU A 25 5.88 10.66 -15.05
N ALA A 26 4.87 11.25 -14.38
CA ALA A 26 4.58 12.68 -14.49
C ALA A 26 5.81 13.53 -14.13
N ARG A 27 6.55 13.17 -13.08
CA ARG A 27 7.80 13.86 -12.69
C ARG A 27 8.83 13.91 -13.81
N THR A 28 8.88 12.90 -14.69
CA THR A 28 9.83 12.89 -15.83
C THR A 28 9.42 13.77 -17.00
N ILE A 29 8.15 14.16 -17.08
CA ILE A 29 7.57 14.85 -18.24
C ILE A 29 7.31 16.34 -17.93
N GLU A 30 6.97 16.66 -16.67
CA GLU A 30 6.54 18.00 -16.25
C GLU A 30 7.69 19.00 -16.04
N ASP A 31 7.34 20.30 -16.03
CA ASP A 31 8.22 21.45 -15.79
C ASP A 31 8.71 21.54 -14.33
N GLU A 32 9.84 22.23 -14.09
CA GLU A 32 10.51 22.33 -12.78
C GLU A 32 9.60 22.80 -11.64
N THR A 33 8.68 23.72 -11.90
CA THR A 33 7.74 24.21 -10.89
C THR A 33 6.79 23.10 -10.43
N PHE A 34 6.30 22.27 -11.34
CA PHE A 34 5.39 21.16 -11.04
C PHE A 34 6.13 20.00 -10.37
N ARG A 35 7.39 19.74 -10.75
CA ARG A 35 8.23 18.67 -10.17
C ARG A 35 8.36 18.77 -8.65
N SER A 36 8.58 19.97 -8.11
CA SER A 36 8.72 20.15 -6.65
C SER A 36 7.47 19.71 -5.85
N SER A 37 6.28 19.91 -6.42
CA SER A 37 5.02 19.49 -5.81
C SER A 37 4.81 17.98 -5.93
N LEU A 38 5.18 17.40 -7.08
CA LEU A 38 5.13 15.97 -7.33
C LEU A 38 6.09 15.21 -6.41
N GLU A 39 7.30 15.72 -6.19
CA GLU A 39 8.29 15.11 -5.29
C GLU A 39 7.79 15.04 -3.84
N LYS A 40 7.18 16.13 -3.34
CA LYS A 40 6.57 16.11 -2.01
C LYS A 40 5.48 15.06 -1.90
N ARG A 41 4.63 14.93 -2.92
CA ARG A 41 3.57 13.92 -2.94
C ARG A 41 4.14 12.50 -3.03
N ILE A 42 5.13 12.27 -3.89
CA ILE A 42 5.80 10.96 -4.03
C ILE A 42 6.43 10.54 -2.70
N MET A 43 7.19 11.43 -2.07
CA MET A 43 7.87 11.15 -0.80
C MET A 43 6.87 10.82 0.32
N TYR A 44 5.76 11.56 0.39
CA TYR A 44 4.68 11.26 1.33
C TYR A 44 4.06 9.87 1.11
N LEU A 45 3.80 9.50 -0.14
CA LEU A 45 3.23 8.20 -0.48
C LEU A 45 4.23 7.05 -0.23
N GLU A 46 5.52 7.28 -0.46
CA GLU A 46 6.59 6.31 -0.14
C GLU A 46 6.66 6.05 1.37
N GLU A 47 6.59 7.11 2.20
CA GLU A 47 6.57 6.96 3.66
C GLU A 47 5.34 6.19 4.15
N LEU A 48 4.17 6.44 3.55
CA LEU A 48 2.94 5.69 3.84
C LEU A 48 3.09 4.22 3.47
N GLU A 49 3.67 3.91 2.32
CA GLU A 49 3.87 2.54 1.87
C GLU A 49 4.84 1.79 2.78
N GLU A 50 5.92 2.42 3.23
CA GLU A 50 6.83 1.84 4.22
C GLU A 50 6.12 1.53 5.55
N LYS A 51 5.24 2.43 6.02
CA LYS A 51 4.42 2.18 7.22
C LYS A 51 3.49 0.99 7.01
N ARG A 52 2.85 0.90 5.84
CA ARG A 52 1.98 -0.23 5.47
C ARG A 52 2.74 -1.55 5.49
N VAL A 53 3.91 -1.61 4.84
CA VAL A 53 4.77 -2.81 4.78
C VAL A 53 5.15 -3.26 6.18
N ARG A 54 5.63 -2.35 7.05
CA ARG A 54 5.99 -2.67 8.44
C ARG A 54 4.84 -3.29 9.23
N VAL A 55 3.61 -2.81 9.03
CA VAL A 55 2.43 -3.37 9.69
C VAL A 55 2.10 -4.76 9.15
N VAL A 56 2.12 -4.94 7.83
CA VAL A 56 1.87 -6.24 7.18
C VAL A 56 2.89 -7.28 7.62
N ASP A 57 4.17 -6.93 7.71
CA ASP A 57 5.24 -7.83 8.14
C ASP A 57 4.99 -8.32 9.57
N ARG A 58 4.65 -7.41 10.49
CA ARG A 58 4.32 -7.76 11.90
C ARG A 58 3.12 -8.70 11.99
N ILE A 59 2.07 -8.43 11.22
CA ILE A 59 0.87 -9.29 11.18
C ILE A 59 1.25 -10.68 10.66
N THR A 60 2.03 -10.74 9.59
CA THR A 60 2.47 -11.99 8.96
C THR A 60 3.35 -12.80 9.89
N GLU A 61 4.28 -12.15 10.59
CA GLU A 61 5.12 -12.80 11.60
C GLU A 61 4.28 -13.38 12.73
N HIS A 62 3.33 -12.60 13.25
CA HIS A 62 2.42 -13.07 14.30
C HIS A 62 1.60 -14.27 13.84
N GLN A 63 1.02 -14.22 12.64
CA GLN A 63 0.27 -15.33 12.05
C GLN A 63 1.14 -16.58 11.90
N ASN A 64 2.40 -16.42 11.48
CA ASN A 64 3.35 -17.53 11.36
C ASN A 64 3.67 -18.17 12.72
N GLN A 65 3.81 -17.36 13.77
CA GLN A 65 4.02 -17.87 15.14
C GLN A 65 2.80 -18.66 15.62
N VAL A 66 1.59 -18.12 15.44
CA VAL A 66 0.33 -18.80 15.79
C VAL A 66 0.20 -20.12 15.03
N LYS A 67 0.48 -20.12 13.73
CA LYS A 67 0.45 -21.32 12.89
C LYS A 67 1.43 -22.38 13.39
N ARG A 68 2.68 -22.01 13.70
CA ARG A 68 3.68 -22.96 14.24
C ARG A 68 3.24 -23.59 15.56
N LEU A 69 2.63 -22.80 16.45
CA LEU A 69 2.10 -23.30 17.72
C LEU A 69 0.93 -24.26 17.52
N PHE A 70 0.05 -23.95 16.57
CA PHE A 70 -1.05 -24.83 16.18
C PHE A 70 -0.52 -26.15 15.60
N ASP A 71 0.37 -26.08 14.61
CA ASP A 71 0.96 -27.24 13.94
C ASP A 71 1.69 -28.16 14.92
N LYS A 72 2.38 -27.59 15.93
CA LYS A 72 3.03 -28.37 17.01
C LYS A 72 2.02 -29.14 17.87
N LYS A 73 0.82 -28.60 18.09
CA LYS A 73 -0.24 -29.22 18.90
C LYS A 73 -1.17 -30.12 18.06
N ALA A 74 -1.19 -29.93 16.75
CA ALA A 74 -2.01 -30.71 15.84
C ALA A 74 -1.48 -32.15 15.77
N LYS A 75 -2.21 -33.09 16.39
CA LYS A 75 -1.97 -34.52 16.16
C LYS A 75 -2.45 -34.88 14.76
N GLN A 76 -1.56 -35.40 13.92
CA GLN A 76 -1.98 -35.95 12.63
C GLN A 76 -2.92 -37.14 12.89
N ARG A 77 -4.16 -37.04 12.40
CA ARG A 77 -5.07 -38.18 12.38
C ARG A 77 -4.54 -39.16 11.33
N LYS A 78 -4.13 -40.34 11.78
CA LYS A 78 -3.86 -41.47 10.90
C LYS A 78 -5.22 -42.03 10.48
N PHE A 79 -5.53 -41.98 9.19
CA PHE A 79 -6.64 -42.73 8.63
C PHE A 79 -6.08 -44.11 8.28
N SER A 80 -6.65 -45.14 8.92
CA SER A 80 -6.43 -46.56 8.62
C SER A 80 -7.67 -47.12 7.97
#